data_AF-A0A930HRC8-F1
#
_entry.id   AF-A0A930HRC8-F1
#
_cell.length_a   1.000
_cell.length_b   1.000
_cell.length_c   1.000
_cell.angle_alpha   90.00
_cell.angle_beta   90.00
_cell.angle_gamma   90.00
#
_symmetry.space_group_name_H-M   'P 1'
#
loop_
_entity.id
_entity.type
_entity.pdbx_description
1 polymer ?
#
loop_
_entity_poly.entity_id
_entity_poly.type
_entity_poly.pdbx_seq_one_letter_code
_entity_poly.pdbx_strand_id
1 'polypeptide(L)'
;MSKHVLGLDLGVGSIGWCLIALDAQGDPAEILGMGSRVVPLNNATDAADFSIGKAFTANQERTARRTMRRGFARYQLRRYRLRRELEKVGMLPDAALIQLPLLELWELRERAATAGRRLTLPARGRVLCHINQKRGYRHVKSDAAAIVGDEGEKKKDSNSAYLAGIRANDEKLQDEHKTVGQYFAEQLRQSQSESPTGGISYRIKDQIFSRQRYIDEYNQIMAAQRVHYPDVLTDEFIRMLRDEVIFMQRPLKSCKHLVSLCEFEKQEKVMRVQQDDGKGGRQLVERRVKFGPKVAPKSSPLFQLCRIYEAVNNIRLTRPDGSPRDITPEERAKIVAHLQSSASLSFAALKKLLKEKALIADQLTSKSGLKGNTTRVALATALQPYPQYHHLLDMELETRMMTVQLTDEETGEVTEREVAVVTDSYVRQPLYRLWHILYSIEERDAMRRALITQLSMKEEDLDGGLLDQLYRLDFVKPGYGNKSAKFICKLLPQLQQGLGYSEACTAVGYRHSNSPTSEEIAERTLLEKIPLLQRNE
;
A
#
# COMPACT_ATOMS: atom_id res chain seq x y z
N MET A 1 -1.81 12.20 -53.55
CA MET A 1 -3.01 11.80 -52.79
C MET A 1 -3.42 12.98 -51.93
N SER A 2 -4.71 13.32 -51.87
CA SER A 2 -5.23 14.28 -50.89
C SER A 2 -4.98 13.72 -49.48
N LYS A 3 -4.47 14.56 -48.58
CA LYS A 3 -4.32 14.17 -47.16
C LYS A 3 -5.70 14.15 -46.51
N HIS A 4 -5.92 13.21 -45.60
CA HIS A 4 -7.17 13.13 -44.84
C HIS A 4 -6.89 13.34 -43.35
N VAL A 5 -7.76 14.08 -42.68
CA VAL A 5 -7.70 14.35 -41.23
C VAL A 5 -8.94 13.80 -40.56
N LEU A 6 -8.74 12.92 -39.58
CA LEU A 6 -9.80 12.41 -38.71
C LEU A 6 -9.80 13.19 -37.39
N GLY A 7 -10.78 14.06 -37.20
CA GLY A 7 -11.07 14.68 -35.91
C GLY A 7 -11.91 13.73 -35.04
N LEU A 8 -11.52 13.58 -33.78
CA LEU A 8 -12.24 12.77 -32.78
C LEU A 8 -12.57 13.63 -31.55
N ASP A 9 -13.85 13.70 -31.21
CA ASP A 9 -14.34 14.27 -29.95
C ASP A 9 -14.73 13.12 -29.01
N LEU A 10 -13.86 12.82 -28.06
CA LEU A 10 -13.97 11.68 -27.15
C LEU A 10 -14.68 12.08 -25.86
N GLY A 11 -16.01 12.02 -25.86
CA GLY A 11 -16.84 12.21 -24.70
C GLY A 11 -17.08 10.91 -23.91
N VAL A 12 -17.58 11.05 -22.69
CA VAL A 12 -17.86 9.91 -21.80
C VAL A 12 -19.04 9.03 -22.24
N GLY A 13 -19.97 9.60 -23.01
CA GLY A 13 -21.16 8.91 -23.51
C GLY A 13 -21.30 8.95 -25.03
N SER A 14 -20.30 9.52 -25.73
CA SER A 14 -20.31 9.62 -27.18
C SER A 14 -18.91 9.83 -27.74
N ILE A 15 -18.68 9.30 -28.93
CA ILE A 15 -17.49 9.57 -29.74
C ILE A 15 -17.96 10.30 -31.00
N GLY A 16 -17.77 11.61 -31.04
CA GLY A 16 -17.92 12.40 -32.26
C GLY A 16 -16.73 12.15 -33.19
N TRP A 17 -16.98 12.03 -34.49
CA TRP A 17 -15.91 11.90 -35.47
C TRP A 17 -16.24 12.69 -36.74
N CYS A 18 -15.21 13.24 -37.37
CA CYS A 18 -15.30 13.95 -38.65
C CYS A 18 -14.05 13.67 -39.48
N LEU A 19 -14.22 13.30 -40.74
CA LEU A 19 -13.16 13.03 -41.70
C LEU A 19 -13.15 14.13 -42.77
N ILE A 20 -12.02 14.80 -42.92
CA ILE A 20 -11.85 15.95 -43.81
C ILE A 20 -10.73 15.65 -44.81
N ALA A 21 -10.95 15.89 -46.09
CA ALA A 21 -9.91 15.94 -47.11
C ALA A 21 -9.28 17.34 -47.15
N LEU A 22 -7.95 17.39 -47.24
CA LEU A 22 -7.17 18.60 -47.40
C LEU A 22 -6.79 18.80 -48.88
N ASP A 23 -6.64 20.06 -49.28
CA ASP A 23 -6.10 20.41 -50.59
C ASP A 23 -4.56 20.26 -50.66
N ALA A 24 -3.95 20.72 -51.75
CA ALA A 24 -2.50 20.65 -51.96
C ALA A 24 -1.70 21.57 -51.02
N GLN A 25 -2.34 22.62 -50.49
CA GLN A 25 -1.78 23.59 -49.55
C GLN A 25 -1.90 23.11 -48.10
N GLY A 26 -2.73 22.08 -47.87
CA GLY A 26 -2.99 21.52 -46.54
C GLY A 26 -4.20 22.15 -45.85
N ASP A 27 -4.98 22.96 -46.56
CA ASP A 27 -6.18 23.59 -46.04
C ASP A 27 -7.39 22.65 -46.15
N PRO A 28 -8.36 22.71 -45.20
CA PRO A 28 -9.59 21.93 -45.27
C PRO A 28 -10.37 22.19 -46.55
N ALA A 29 -10.56 21.16 -47.39
CA ALA A 29 -11.24 21.27 -48.68
C ALA A 29 -12.65 20.66 -48.67
N GLU A 30 -12.80 19.42 -48.16
CA GLU A 30 -14.07 18.69 -48.21
C GLU A 30 -14.29 17.85 -46.95
N ILE A 31 -15.53 17.79 -46.44
CA ILE A 31 -15.92 16.85 -45.39
C ILE A 31 -16.36 15.55 -46.05
N LEU A 32 -15.57 14.49 -45.87
CA LEU A 32 -15.85 13.16 -46.42
C LEU A 32 -16.87 12.37 -45.60
N GLY A 33 -16.99 12.68 -44.31
CA GLY A 33 -17.95 12.04 -43.43
C GLY A 33 -17.89 12.56 -42.02
N MET A 34 -19.00 12.48 -41.31
CA MET A 34 -19.05 12.78 -39.89
C MET A 34 -20.11 11.93 -39.22
N GLY A 35 -19.99 11.76 -37.91
CA GLY A 35 -20.99 11.06 -37.13
C GLY A 35 -20.73 11.15 -35.64
N SER A 36 -21.66 10.59 -34.88
CA SER A 36 -21.51 10.43 -33.44
C SER A 36 -21.87 9.02 -33.05
N ARG A 37 -20.93 8.32 -32.42
CA ARG A 37 -21.16 7.01 -31.82
C ARG A 37 -21.58 7.22 -30.38
N VAL A 38 -22.86 7.08 -30.10
CA VAL A 38 -23.37 7.12 -28.71
C VAL A 38 -22.98 5.82 -27.98
N VAL A 39 -22.38 5.98 -26.80
CA VAL A 39 -22.03 4.91 -25.87
C VAL A 39 -22.91 5.12 -24.63
N PRO A 40 -24.10 4.50 -24.57
CA PRO A 40 -25.06 4.79 -23.53
C PRO A 40 -24.52 4.41 -22.15
N LEU A 41 -24.66 5.32 -21.18
CA LEU A 41 -24.52 5.00 -19.77
C LEU A 41 -25.79 4.27 -19.35
N ASN A 42 -25.63 3.07 -18.80
CA ASN A 42 -26.73 2.10 -18.69
C ASN A 42 -27.91 2.56 -17.80
N ASN A 43 -27.75 3.61 -16.98
CA ASN A 43 -28.75 4.04 -15.99
C ASN A 43 -28.81 5.58 -15.89
N ALA A 44 -30.01 6.17 -15.80
CA ALA A 44 -30.21 7.63 -15.71
C ALA A 44 -29.55 8.29 -14.47
N THR A 45 -29.45 7.55 -13.35
CA THR A 45 -28.72 7.98 -12.14
C THR A 45 -27.23 8.11 -12.35
N ASP A 46 -26.64 7.25 -13.20
CA ASP A 46 -25.20 7.24 -13.45
C ASP A 46 -24.78 8.47 -14.27
N ALA A 47 -25.63 8.90 -15.20
CA ALA A 47 -25.41 10.14 -15.95
C ALA A 47 -25.49 11.38 -15.06
N ALA A 48 -26.45 11.42 -14.11
CA ALA A 48 -26.61 12.52 -13.16
C ALA A 48 -25.45 12.61 -12.15
N ASP A 49 -25.07 11.49 -11.55
CA ASP A 49 -23.92 11.39 -10.63
C ASP A 49 -22.61 11.79 -11.36
N PHE A 50 -22.44 11.38 -12.63
CA PHE A 50 -21.26 11.76 -13.40
C PHE A 50 -21.21 13.25 -13.72
N SER A 51 -22.35 13.86 -14.05
CA SER A 51 -22.43 15.28 -14.42
C SER A 51 -22.00 16.22 -13.29
N ILE A 52 -22.11 15.75 -12.04
CA ILE A 52 -21.61 16.44 -10.84
C ILE A 52 -20.21 15.97 -10.41
N GLY A 53 -19.51 15.21 -11.26
CA GLY A 53 -18.13 14.76 -11.01
C GLY A 53 -18.00 13.56 -10.06
N LYS A 54 -19.09 12.85 -9.75
CA LYS A 54 -19.06 11.70 -8.85
C LYS A 54 -18.67 10.44 -9.62
N ALA A 55 -17.51 9.88 -9.27
CA ALA A 55 -17.06 8.62 -9.83
C ALA A 55 -18.03 7.49 -9.43
N PHE A 56 -18.65 6.83 -10.41
CA PHE A 56 -19.49 5.65 -10.20
C PHE A 56 -18.87 4.45 -10.94
N THR A 57 -18.88 3.26 -10.34
CA THR A 57 -18.53 2.03 -11.04
C THR A 57 -19.46 0.89 -10.63
N ALA A 58 -20.14 0.25 -11.58
CA ALA A 58 -20.95 -0.95 -11.30
C ALA A 58 -20.12 -2.07 -10.63
N ASN A 59 -18.81 -2.10 -10.89
CA ASN A 59 -17.87 -3.04 -10.30
C ASN A 59 -17.63 -2.82 -8.80
N GLN A 60 -17.81 -1.61 -8.27
CA GLN A 60 -17.67 -1.31 -6.84
C GLN A 60 -18.75 -2.01 -6.04
N GLU A 61 -20.02 -1.88 -6.43
CA GLU A 61 -21.13 -2.58 -5.76
C GLU A 61 -20.96 -4.09 -5.82
N ARG A 62 -20.64 -4.62 -7.01
CA ARG A 62 -20.36 -6.06 -7.18
C ARG A 62 -19.26 -6.52 -6.22
N THR A 63 -18.21 -5.72 -6.08
CA THR A 63 -17.09 -6.02 -5.16
C THR A 63 -17.53 -5.96 -3.71
N ALA A 64 -18.31 -4.95 -3.30
CA ALA A 64 -18.85 -4.83 -1.95
C ALA A 64 -19.72 -6.04 -1.58
N ARG A 65 -20.69 -6.39 -2.43
CA ARG A 65 -21.57 -7.56 -2.22
C ARG A 65 -20.77 -8.87 -2.15
N ARG A 66 -19.75 -9.04 -3.00
CA ARG A 66 -18.84 -10.20 -2.97
C ARG A 66 -18.05 -10.27 -1.66
N THR A 67 -17.56 -9.14 -1.15
CA THR A 67 -16.82 -9.06 0.11
C THR A 67 -17.71 -9.45 1.30
N MET A 68 -18.96 -8.96 1.35
CA MET A 68 -19.93 -9.33 2.39
C MET A 68 -20.20 -10.84 2.40
N ARG A 69 -20.46 -11.46 1.23
CA ARG A 69 -20.66 -12.91 1.11
C ARG A 69 -19.46 -13.71 1.61
N ARG A 70 -18.23 -13.30 1.25
CA ARG A 70 -17.00 -13.93 1.74
C ARG A 70 -16.85 -13.78 3.26
N GLY A 71 -17.18 -12.61 3.80
CA GLY A 71 -17.19 -12.36 5.24
C GLY A 71 -18.14 -13.30 5.98
N PHE A 72 -19.38 -13.42 5.48
CA PHE A 72 -20.39 -14.30 6.04
C PHE A 72 -20.00 -15.78 5.98
N ALA A 73 -19.52 -16.27 4.83
CA ALA A 73 -19.05 -17.66 4.69
C ALA A 73 -17.91 -17.98 5.67
N ARG A 74 -16.95 -17.06 5.85
CA ARG A 74 -15.85 -17.21 6.82
C ARG A 74 -16.36 -17.18 8.27
N TYR A 75 -17.36 -16.36 8.56
CA TYR A 75 -18.03 -16.31 9.86
C TYR A 75 -18.70 -17.65 10.19
N GLN A 76 -19.45 -18.23 9.25
CA GLN A 76 -20.09 -19.54 9.41
C GLN A 76 -19.07 -20.66 9.59
N LEU A 77 -18.04 -20.73 8.74
CA LEU A 77 -17.00 -21.75 8.83
C LEU A 77 -16.28 -21.73 10.18
N ARG A 78 -15.97 -20.52 10.69
CA ARG A 78 -15.32 -20.35 11.99
C ARG A 78 -16.20 -20.86 13.14
N ARG A 79 -17.50 -20.55 13.13
CA ARG A 79 -18.45 -21.03 14.14
C ARG A 79 -18.66 -22.53 14.07
N TYR A 80 -18.71 -23.08 12.87
CA TYR A 80 -18.75 -24.52 12.65
C TYR A 80 -17.52 -25.19 13.25
N ARG A 81 -16.31 -24.70 12.93
CA ARG A 81 -15.06 -25.22 13.50
C ARG A 81 -15.07 -25.15 15.02
N LEU A 82 -15.44 -24.01 15.62
CA LEU A 82 -15.51 -23.87 17.07
C LEU A 82 -16.46 -24.89 17.70
N ARG A 83 -17.70 -25.02 17.21
CA ARG A 83 -18.67 -25.98 17.77
C ARG A 83 -18.13 -27.40 17.73
N ARG A 84 -17.53 -27.80 16.61
CA ARG A 84 -16.92 -29.13 16.45
C ARG A 84 -15.79 -29.38 17.46
N GLU A 85 -14.93 -28.38 17.71
CA GLU A 85 -13.85 -28.54 18.70
C GLU A 85 -14.38 -28.54 20.15
N LEU A 86 -15.46 -27.81 20.45
CA LEU A 86 -16.10 -27.83 21.78
C LEU A 86 -16.85 -29.15 22.05
N GLU A 87 -17.47 -29.73 21.04
CA GLU A 87 -18.22 -30.98 21.14
C GLU A 87 -17.32 -32.14 21.59
N LYS A 88 -16.10 -32.24 21.04
CA LYS A 88 -15.11 -33.27 21.39
C LYS A 88 -14.76 -33.32 22.88
N VAL A 89 -14.91 -32.20 23.58
CA VAL A 89 -14.54 -32.05 25.00
C VAL A 89 -15.76 -31.81 25.91
N GLY A 90 -16.98 -32.05 25.41
CA GLY A 90 -18.21 -31.88 26.19
C GLY A 90 -18.53 -30.42 26.56
N MET A 91 -17.98 -29.45 25.84
CA MET A 91 -18.20 -28.02 26.07
C MET A 91 -19.33 -27.45 25.21
N LEU A 92 -20.07 -28.25 24.45
CA LEU A 92 -21.14 -27.70 23.61
C LEU A 92 -22.28 -27.15 24.49
N PRO A 93 -22.68 -25.87 24.32
CA PRO A 93 -23.78 -25.30 25.10
C PRO A 93 -25.13 -25.88 24.68
N ASP A 94 -26.00 -26.10 25.66
CA ASP A 94 -27.38 -26.52 25.42
C ASP A 94 -28.29 -25.34 24.97
N ALA A 95 -29.55 -25.64 24.70
CA ALA A 95 -30.52 -24.65 24.26
C ALA A 95 -30.74 -23.53 25.29
N ALA A 96 -30.76 -23.85 26.58
CA ALA A 96 -30.95 -22.88 27.66
C ALA A 96 -29.79 -21.88 27.71
N LEU A 97 -28.55 -22.35 27.64
CA LEU A 97 -27.36 -21.52 27.59
C LEU A 97 -27.32 -20.65 26.32
N ILE A 98 -27.75 -21.18 25.18
CA ILE A 98 -27.81 -20.41 23.93
C ILE A 98 -28.80 -19.24 24.03
N GLN A 99 -29.94 -19.46 24.70
CA GLN A 99 -31.05 -18.51 24.80
C GLN A 99 -30.97 -17.57 26.03
N LEU A 100 -29.84 -17.53 26.75
CA LEU A 100 -29.65 -16.65 27.89
C LEU A 100 -30.02 -15.19 27.57
N PRO A 101 -30.73 -14.49 28.49
CA PRO A 101 -30.95 -13.05 28.41
C PRO A 101 -29.64 -12.27 28.29
N LEU A 102 -29.74 -11.04 27.75
CA LEU A 102 -28.58 -10.20 27.47
C LEU A 102 -27.69 -10.03 28.71
N LEU A 103 -28.26 -9.61 29.84
CA LEU A 103 -27.51 -9.38 31.08
C LEU A 103 -26.82 -10.68 31.55
N GLU A 104 -27.57 -11.76 31.72
CA GLU A 104 -27.05 -13.05 32.17
C GLU A 104 -25.91 -13.60 31.29
N LEU A 105 -25.98 -13.38 29.98
CA LEU A 105 -24.92 -13.76 29.05
C LEU A 105 -23.61 -13.00 29.31
N TRP A 106 -23.68 -11.70 29.62
CA TRP A 106 -22.50 -10.90 29.95
C TRP A 106 -21.98 -11.22 31.34
N GLU A 107 -22.86 -11.42 32.32
CA GLU A 107 -22.49 -11.91 33.66
C GLU A 107 -21.85 -13.30 33.61
N LEU A 108 -22.23 -14.14 32.64
CA LEU A 108 -21.57 -15.42 32.43
C LEU A 108 -20.11 -15.25 31.97
N ARG A 109 -19.80 -14.24 31.14
CA ARG A 109 -18.42 -13.93 30.74
C ARG A 109 -17.61 -13.39 31.90
N GLU A 110 -18.20 -12.47 32.68
CA GLU A 110 -17.60 -11.94 33.90
C GLU A 110 -17.23 -13.10 34.84
N ARG A 111 -18.20 -13.97 35.18
CA ARG A 111 -17.97 -15.13 36.05
C ARG A 111 -16.89 -16.07 35.51
N ALA A 112 -16.81 -16.23 34.18
CA ALA A 112 -15.78 -17.06 33.56
C ALA A 112 -14.37 -16.51 33.74
N ALA A 113 -14.22 -15.17 33.79
CA ALA A 113 -12.94 -14.47 33.95
C ALA A 113 -12.54 -14.26 35.42
N THR A 114 -13.45 -14.47 36.38
CA THR A 114 -13.20 -14.31 37.82
C THR A 114 -12.55 -15.55 38.41
N ALA A 115 -11.39 -15.37 39.05
CA ALA A 115 -10.68 -16.45 39.73
C ALA A 115 -11.54 -17.09 40.85
N GLY A 116 -11.43 -18.40 41.02
CA GLY A 116 -12.18 -19.17 42.04
C GLY A 116 -13.64 -19.48 41.69
N ARG A 117 -14.20 -18.89 40.63
CA ARG A 117 -15.54 -19.24 40.14
C ARG A 117 -15.47 -20.40 39.15
N ARG A 118 -16.04 -21.55 39.52
CA ARG A 118 -16.12 -22.73 38.64
C ARG A 118 -17.36 -22.66 37.75
N LEU A 119 -17.17 -22.61 36.42
CA LEU A 119 -18.25 -22.81 35.46
C LEU A 119 -18.35 -24.29 35.05
N THR A 120 -19.49 -24.69 34.49
CA THR A 120 -19.63 -25.98 33.80
C THR A 120 -18.98 -25.92 32.42
N LEU A 121 -18.62 -27.09 31.86
CA LEU A 121 -18.05 -27.20 30.51
C LEU A 121 -18.96 -26.56 29.43
N PRO A 122 -20.28 -26.84 29.40
CA PRO A 122 -21.20 -26.18 28.46
C PRO A 122 -21.29 -24.66 28.62
N ALA A 123 -21.31 -24.15 29.86
CA ALA A 123 -21.38 -22.72 30.13
C ALA A 123 -20.14 -21.97 29.63
N ARG A 124 -18.94 -22.57 29.76
CA ARG A 124 -17.73 -22.02 29.13
C ARG A 124 -17.83 -22.04 27.60
N GLY A 125 -18.33 -23.11 27.01
CA GLY A 125 -18.52 -23.15 25.56
C GLY A 125 -19.47 -22.07 25.07
N ARG A 126 -20.50 -21.70 25.85
CA ARG A 126 -21.37 -20.57 25.56
C ARG A 126 -20.61 -19.24 25.51
N VAL A 127 -19.72 -19.01 26.48
CA VAL A 127 -18.84 -17.83 26.53
C VAL A 127 -17.94 -17.77 25.30
N LEU A 128 -17.30 -18.90 24.95
CA LEU A 128 -16.42 -18.97 23.77
C LEU A 128 -17.19 -18.76 22.46
N CYS A 129 -18.40 -19.31 22.34
CA CYS A 129 -19.29 -19.05 21.20
C CYS A 129 -19.62 -17.56 21.08
N HIS A 130 -19.79 -16.86 22.20
CA HIS A 130 -20.06 -15.43 22.22
C HIS A 130 -18.83 -14.60 21.81
N ILE A 131 -17.65 -14.88 22.37
CA ILE A 131 -16.39 -14.24 21.96
C ILE A 131 -16.13 -14.47 20.47
N ASN A 132 -16.37 -15.68 19.96
CA ASN A 132 -16.22 -16.01 18.55
C ASN A 132 -17.15 -15.18 17.64
N GLN A 133 -18.36 -14.88 18.12
CA GLN A 133 -19.32 -14.03 17.43
C GLN A 133 -18.87 -12.57 17.44
N LYS A 134 -18.30 -12.09 18.55
CA LYS A 134 -17.94 -10.69 18.80
C LYS A 134 -16.46 -10.55 19.14
N ARG A 135 -15.57 -10.90 18.21
CA ARG A 135 -14.11 -11.00 18.45
C ARG A 135 -13.29 -9.69 18.28
N GLY A 136 -13.93 -8.53 18.42
CA GLY A 136 -13.30 -7.22 18.26
C GLY A 136 -12.74 -6.89 16.87
N TYR A 137 -12.22 -5.68 16.71
CA TYR A 137 -11.54 -5.20 15.50
C TYR A 137 -10.02 -5.46 15.60
N ARG A 138 -9.41 -6.03 14.55
CA ARG A 138 -7.95 -6.23 14.53
C ARG A 138 -7.31 -5.07 13.79
N HIS A 139 -6.50 -4.31 14.52
CA HIS A 139 -5.67 -3.27 13.92
C HIS A 139 -4.74 -3.87 12.88
N VAL A 140 -4.65 -3.19 11.74
CA VAL A 140 -3.61 -3.42 10.73
C VAL A 140 -2.56 -2.32 10.83
N LYS A 141 -1.35 -2.56 10.32
CA LYS A 141 -0.26 -1.58 10.36
C LYS A 141 -0.69 -0.19 9.86
N SER A 142 -1.46 -0.13 8.78
CA SER A 142 -1.98 1.11 8.19
C SER A 142 -2.91 1.94 9.09
N ASP A 143 -3.45 1.35 10.17
CA ASP A 143 -4.37 2.00 11.12
C ASP A 143 -3.65 2.89 12.15
N ALA A 144 -2.36 2.63 12.39
CA ALA A 144 -1.54 3.36 13.35
C ALA A 144 -0.44 4.18 12.69
N ALA A 145 -0.22 4.00 11.38
CA ALA A 145 0.98 4.48 10.72
C ALA A 145 0.85 5.89 10.12
N ALA A 146 1.88 6.70 10.35
CA ALA A 146 2.13 7.94 9.64
C ALA A 146 2.68 7.60 8.24
N ILE A 147 2.09 8.22 7.21
CA ILE A 147 2.51 8.03 5.81
C ILE A 147 3.84 8.74 5.61
N VAL A 148 4.87 8.00 5.20
CA VAL A 148 6.18 8.61 4.96
C VAL A 148 6.21 9.29 3.59
N GLY A 149 6.34 10.62 3.59
CA GLY A 149 6.61 11.40 2.37
C GLY A 149 5.41 11.75 1.51
N ASP A 150 4.19 11.71 2.05
CA ASP A 150 2.99 12.22 1.39
C ASP A 150 2.48 13.50 2.06
N GLU A 151 2.14 14.50 1.25
CA GLU A 151 1.51 15.77 1.65
C GLU A 151 0.13 15.95 0.98
N GLY A 152 -0.37 14.94 0.25
CA GLY A 152 -1.66 15.00 -0.43
C GLY A 152 -2.82 14.61 0.48
N GLU A 153 -3.63 15.60 0.86
CA GLU A 153 -4.87 15.49 1.63
C GLU A 153 -4.78 14.64 2.91
N LYS A 154 -4.71 15.33 4.06
CA LYS A 154 -5.42 14.85 5.26
C LYS A 154 -6.92 14.82 4.93
N LYS A 155 -7.37 13.89 4.07
CA LYS A 155 -8.76 13.48 4.13
C LYS A 155 -8.93 13.01 5.57
N LYS A 156 -9.80 13.67 6.31
CA LYS A 156 -10.38 13.12 7.54
C LYS A 156 -11.04 11.83 7.11
N ASP A 157 -10.25 10.75 7.03
CA ASP A 157 -10.77 9.43 6.78
C ASP A 157 -11.78 9.19 7.89
N SER A 158 -13.02 8.88 7.53
CA SER A 158 -14.05 8.44 8.49
C SER A 158 -13.55 7.27 9.35
N ASN A 159 -12.58 6.53 8.84
CA ASN A 159 -11.88 5.46 9.54
C ASN A 159 -11.04 5.97 10.75
N SER A 160 -10.55 7.21 10.73
CA SER A 160 -9.73 7.76 11.83
C SER A 160 -10.53 8.00 13.11
N ALA A 161 -11.75 8.55 13.01
CA ALA A 161 -12.66 8.73 14.14
C ALA A 161 -13.13 7.38 14.71
N TYR A 162 -13.42 6.42 13.84
CA TYR A 162 -13.77 5.04 14.22
C TYR A 162 -12.64 4.37 15.02
N LEU A 163 -11.39 4.46 14.53
CA LEU A 163 -10.22 3.90 15.21
C LEU A 163 -9.90 4.63 16.52
N ALA A 164 -10.08 5.96 16.57
CA ALA A 164 -9.91 6.74 17.79
C ALA A 164 -10.91 6.33 18.88
N GLY A 165 -12.18 6.09 18.50
CA GLY A 165 -13.18 5.56 19.43
C GLY A 165 -12.82 4.20 20.03
N ILE A 166 -12.24 3.30 19.22
CA ILE A 166 -11.74 2.00 19.71
C ILE A 166 -10.60 2.19 20.71
N ARG A 167 -9.64 3.08 20.44
CA ARG A 167 -8.52 3.35 21.37
C ARG A 167 -9.01 3.93 22.69
N ALA A 168 -9.91 4.92 22.64
CA ALA A 168 -10.49 5.50 23.84
C ALA A 168 -11.26 4.47 24.69
N ASN A 169 -11.93 3.52 24.05
CA ASN A 169 -12.60 2.42 24.75
C ASN A 169 -11.59 1.45 25.38
N ASP A 170 -10.52 1.09 24.64
CA ASP A 170 -9.46 0.23 25.15
C ASP A 170 -8.73 0.85 26.35
N GLU A 171 -8.45 2.16 26.32
CA GLU A 171 -7.84 2.92 27.42
C GLU A 171 -8.72 2.89 28.67
N LYS A 172 -10.01 3.24 28.54
CA LYS A 172 -10.98 3.14 29.66
C LYS A 172 -11.00 1.76 30.30
N LEU A 173 -10.98 0.72 29.47
CA LEU A 173 -11.01 -0.67 29.94
C LEU A 173 -9.74 -1.04 30.72
N GLN A 174 -8.59 -0.51 30.29
CA GLN A 174 -7.31 -0.70 30.97
C GLN A 174 -7.26 0.05 32.30
N ASP A 175 -7.70 1.31 32.34
CA ASP A 175 -7.74 2.14 33.54
C ASP A 175 -8.62 1.53 34.64
N GLU A 176 -9.73 0.91 34.24
CA GLU A 176 -10.63 0.22 35.16
C GLU A 176 -10.17 -1.20 35.54
N HIS A 177 -9.08 -1.71 34.95
CA HIS A 177 -8.55 -3.07 35.12
C HIS A 177 -9.60 -4.18 34.88
N LYS A 178 -10.51 -3.98 33.92
CA LYS A 178 -11.61 -4.91 33.62
C LYS A 178 -11.40 -5.65 32.30
N THR A 179 -12.00 -6.83 32.18
CA THR A 179 -12.20 -7.49 30.89
C THR A 179 -13.42 -6.91 30.15
N VAL A 180 -13.51 -7.12 28.83
CA VAL A 180 -14.68 -6.66 28.05
C VAL A 180 -15.97 -7.27 28.60
N GLY A 181 -15.93 -8.53 29.05
CA GLY A 181 -17.02 -9.22 29.72
C GLY A 181 -17.48 -8.53 31.01
N GLN A 182 -16.54 -8.21 31.91
CA GLN A 182 -16.79 -7.51 33.17
C GLN A 182 -17.36 -6.11 32.95
N TYR A 183 -16.73 -5.33 32.07
CA TYR A 183 -17.16 -3.97 31.76
C TYR A 183 -18.61 -3.94 31.29
N PHE A 184 -18.97 -4.75 30.29
CA PHE A 184 -20.34 -4.76 29.80
C PHE A 184 -21.34 -5.33 30.82
N ALA A 185 -20.98 -6.36 31.60
CA ALA A 185 -21.87 -6.88 32.64
C ALA A 185 -22.22 -5.79 33.66
N GLU A 186 -21.23 -5.00 34.09
CA GLU A 186 -21.42 -3.89 35.01
C GLU A 186 -22.27 -2.77 34.42
N GLN A 187 -21.97 -2.30 33.21
CA GLN A 187 -22.75 -1.25 32.55
C GLN A 187 -24.22 -1.66 32.33
N LEU A 188 -24.46 -2.94 32.02
CA LEU A 188 -25.82 -3.47 31.89
C LEU A 188 -26.55 -3.53 33.23
N ARG A 189 -25.88 -3.96 34.31
CA ARG A 189 -26.46 -3.95 35.67
C ARG A 189 -26.82 -2.54 36.12
N GLN A 190 -25.93 -1.57 35.90
CA GLN A 190 -26.16 -0.17 36.31
C GLN A 190 -27.30 0.51 35.55
N SER A 191 -27.60 0.04 34.34
CA SER A 191 -28.61 0.64 33.45
C SER A 191 -29.94 -0.11 33.42
N GLN A 192 -30.07 -1.15 34.24
CA GLN A 192 -31.29 -1.92 34.40
C GLN A 192 -32.29 -1.11 35.24
N SER A 193 -33.48 -0.86 34.71
CA SER A 193 -34.53 -0.19 35.48
C SER A 193 -35.09 -1.12 36.56
N GLU A 194 -35.48 -0.56 37.71
CA GLU A 194 -36.15 -1.29 38.80
C GLU A 194 -37.61 -1.68 38.47
N SER A 195 -38.08 -1.38 37.24
CA SER A 195 -39.44 -1.68 36.80
C SER A 195 -39.66 -3.19 36.62
N PRO A 196 -40.90 -3.71 36.77
CA PRO A 196 -41.20 -5.15 36.65
C PRO A 196 -40.86 -5.77 35.27
N THR A 197 -40.71 -4.94 34.24
CA THR A 197 -40.33 -5.34 32.88
C THR A 197 -38.81 -5.32 32.63
N GLY A 198 -38.00 -4.85 33.59
CA GLY A 198 -36.54 -4.97 33.59
C GLY A 198 -35.84 -4.38 32.36
N GLY A 199 -36.26 -3.20 31.90
CA GLY A 199 -35.69 -2.58 30.70
C GLY A 199 -34.24 -2.17 30.89
N ILE A 200 -33.35 -2.61 29.98
CA ILE A 200 -31.94 -2.22 29.95
C ILE A 200 -31.77 -1.08 28.95
N SER A 201 -31.33 0.09 29.43
CA SER A 201 -31.13 1.28 28.58
C SER A 201 -29.75 1.36 27.93
N TYR A 202 -28.75 0.68 28.47
CA TYR A 202 -27.38 0.73 27.95
C TYR A 202 -27.24 0.04 26.59
N ARG A 203 -26.65 0.75 25.63
CA ARG A 203 -26.46 0.26 24.27
C ARG A 203 -25.03 -0.25 24.06
N ILE A 204 -24.91 -1.57 23.94
CA ILE A 204 -23.66 -2.26 23.57
C ILE A 204 -23.32 -2.06 22.08
N LYS A 205 -24.34 -1.92 21.23
CA LYS A 205 -24.14 -1.73 19.79
C LYS A 205 -23.36 -0.43 19.56
N ASP A 206 -22.30 -0.52 18.75
CA ASP A 206 -21.35 0.56 18.43
C ASP A 206 -20.28 0.83 19.51
N GLN A 207 -20.30 0.11 20.63
CA GLN A 207 -19.18 0.03 21.58
C GLN A 207 -18.19 -1.04 21.12
N ILE A 208 -17.14 -0.61 20.44
CA ILE A 208 -16.17 -1.51 19.79
C ILE A 208 -14.84 -1.43 20.54
N PHE A 209 -14.29 -2.60 20.86
CA PHE A 209 -12.96 -2.78 21.44
C PHE A 209 -12.03 -3.46 20.45
N SER A 210 -10.72 -3.30 20.64
CA SER A 210 -9.74 -4.00 19.82
C SER A 210 -9.78 -5.50 20.07
N ARG A 211 -9.34 -6.28 19.09
CA ARG A 211 -9.21 -7.74 19.20
C ARG A 211 -8.27 -8.15 20.31
N GLN A 212 -7.28 -7.30 20.64
CA GLN A 212 -6.36 -7.58 21.73
C GLN A 212 -7.10 -7.66 23.07
N ARG A 213 -8.03 -6.73 23.35
CA ARG A 213 -8.83 -6.78 24.60
C ARG A 213 -9.65 -8.07 24.74
N TYR A 214 -10.16 -8.61 23.62
CA TYR A 214 -10.86 -9.90 23.63
C TYR A 214 -9.91 -11.10 23.79
N ILE A 215 -8.68 -11.01 23.28
CA ILE A 215 -7.63 -12.02 23.51
C ILE A 215 -7.22 -12.02 24.98
N ASP A 216 -7.06 -10.84 25.59
CA ASP A 216 -6.71 -10.68 27.00
C ASP A 216 -7.80 -11.29 27.90
N GLU A 217 -9.07 -10.98 27.64
CA GLU A 217 -10.21 -11.63 28.33
C GLU A 217 -10.21 -13.15 28.13
N TYR A 218 -9.99 -13.63 26.90
CA TYR A 218 -9.91 -15.06 26.62
C TYR A 218 -8.81 -15.73 27.44
N ASN A 219 -7.61 -15.14 27.49
CA ASN A 219 -6.48 -15.67 28.26
C ASN A 219 -6.81 -15.68 29.76
N GLN A 220 -7.45 -14.63 30.28
CA GLN A 220 -7.87 -14.56 31.67
C GLN A 220 -8.93 -15.61 32.02
N ILE A 221 -9.93 -15.81 31.16
CA ILE A 221 -10.92 -16.89 31.31
C ILE A 221 -10.23 -18.25 31.33
N MET A 222 -9.30 -18.50 30.40
CA MET A 222 -8.59 -19.78 30.34
C MET A 222 -7.75 -20.01 31.60
N ALA A 223 -7.04 -19.00 32.09
CA ALA A 223 -6.28 -19.08 33.32
C ALA A 223 -7.17 -19.38 34.54
N ALA A 224 -8.27 -18.64 34.71
CA ALA A 224 -9.19 -18.82 35.83
C ALA A 224 -9.87 -20.20 35.82
N GLN A 225 -10.25 -20.70 34.65
CA GLN A 225 -11.00 -21.96 34.53
C GLN A 225 -10.10 -23.20 34.47
N ARG A 226 -8.84 -23.08 34.02
CA ARG A 226 -7.89 -24.20 33.91
C ARG A 226 -7.66 -24.91 35.24
N VAL A 227 -7.67 -24.18 36.35
CA VAL A 227 -7.51 -24.73 37.71
C VAL A 227 -8.55 -25.82 38.00
N HIS A 228 -9.75 -25.71 37.43
CA HIS A 228 -10.84 -26.66 37.66
C HIS A 228 -10.93 -27.77 36.60
N TYR A 229 -10.24 -27.63 35.47
CA TYR A 229 -10.33 -28.56 34.32
C TYR A 229 -8.96 -28.71 33.60
N PRO A 230 -7.88 -29.10 34.30
CA PRO A 230 -6.54 -29.14 33.73
C PRO A 230 -6.41 -30.14 32.58
N ASP A 231 -7.13 -31.27 32.63
CA ASP A 231 -7.07 -32.32 31.61
C ASP A 231 -7.75 -31.93 30.30
N VAL A 232 -8.71 -31.01 30.35
CA VAL A 232 -9.45 -30.53 29.17
C VAL A 232 -8.82 -29.24 28.62
N LEU A 233 -8.43 -28.33 29.50
CA LEU A 233 -7.86 -27.03 29.14
C LEU A 233 -6.32 -27.11 29.07
N THR A 234 -5.83 -27.98 28.17
CA THR A 234 -4.41 -28.11 27.89
C THR A 234 -3.88 -26.89 27.13
N ASP A 235 -2.57 -26.64 27.22
CA ASP A 235 -1.92 -25.53 26.51
C ASP A 235 -2.13 -25.61 24.99
N GLU A 236 -2.08 -26.82 24.45
CA GLU A 236 -2.33 -27.07 23.03
C GLU A 236 -3.76 -26.70 22.63
N PHE A 237 -4.75 -27.13 23.42
CA PHE A 237 -6.15 -26.85 23.14
C PHE A 237 -6.47 -25.35 23.25
N ILE A 238 -5.96 -24.69 24.28
CA ILE A 238 -6.09 -23.24 24.48
C ILE A 238 -5.49 -22.49 23.28
N ARG A 239 -4.25 -22.82 22.89
CA ARG A 239 -3.59 -22.17 21.76
C ARG A 239 -4.34 -22.39 20.44
N MET A 240 -4.77 -23.62 20.17
CA MET A 240 -5.53 -23.97 18.97
C MET A 240 -6.84 -23.16 18.89
N LEU A 241 -7.61 -23.11 19.98
CA LEU A 241 -8.85 -22.35 20.03
C LEU A 241 -8.61 -20.84 19.82
N ARG A 242 -7.55 -20.28 20.42
CA ARG A 242 -7.21 -18.86 20.29
C ARG A 242 -6.77 -18.51 18.86
N ASP A 243 -5.72 -19.17 18.39
CA ASP A 243 -4.92 -18.72 17.24
C ASP A 243 -5.45 -19.27 15.90
N GLU A 244 -6.06 -20.45 15.91
CA GLU A 244 -6.55 -21.10 14.69
C GLU A 244 -8.07 -21.05 14.51
N VAL A 245 -8.82 -20.89 15.60
CA VAL A 245 -10.29 -20.91 15.56
C VAL A 245 -10.87 -19.51 15.79
N ILE A 246 -10.75 -18.95 16.99
CA ILE A 246 -11.51 -17.76 17.39
C ILE A 246 -10.94 -16.50 16.73
N PHE A 247 -9.64 -16.25 16.86
CA PHE A 247 -9.02 -14.99 16.44
C PHE A 247 -8.31 -15.05 15.08
N MET A 248 -8.21 -16.25 14.48
CA MET A 248 -7.67 -16.46 13.14
C MET A 248 -8.35 -15.56 12.11
N GLN A 249 -7.53 -14.83 11.37
CA GLN A 249 -7.95 -14.05 10.20
C GLN A 249 -6.98 -14.32 9.07
N ARG A 250 -7.52 -14.68 7.90
CA ARG A 250 -6.70 -14.89 6.70
C ARG A 250 -5.94 -13.60 6.36
N PRO A 251 -4.66 -13.70 5.96
CA PRO A 251 -3.91 -12.54 5.50
C PRO A 251 -4.59 -11.92 4.28
N LEU A 252 -4.30 -10.63 4.05
CA LEU A 252 -4.76 -9.95 2.85
C LEU A 252 -4.15 -10.61 1.61
N LYS A 253 -4.91 -10.62 0.51
CA LYS A 253 -4.41 -11.17 -0.75
C LYS A 253 -3.34 -10.24 -1.29
N SER A 254 -2.20 -10.80 -1.72
CA SER A 254 -1.16 -10.01 -2.37
C SER A 254 -1.69 -9.34 -3.64
N CYS A 255 -1.55 -8.01 -3.69
CA CYS A 255 -1.86 -7.19 -4.85
C CYS A 255 -0.62 -6.87 -5.70
N LYS A 256 0.52 -7.57 -5.50
CA LYS A 256 1.77 -7.32 -6.25
C LYS A 256 1.62 -7.48 -7.76
N HIS A 257 0.66 -8.29 -8.22
CA HIS A 257 0.33 -8.46 -9.63
C HIS A 257 -0.28 -7.19 -10.28
N LEU A 258 -0.90 -6.31 -9.49
CA LEU A 258 -1.45 -5.03 -9.95
C LEU A 258 -0.37 -3.94 -10.11
N VAL A 259 0.84 -4.17 -9.60
CA VAL A 259 1.96 -3.25 -9.80
C VAL A 259 2.35 -3.28 -11.27
N SER A 260 2.55 -2.10 -11.87
CA SER A 260 2.94 -1.99 -13.27
C SER A 260 4.35 -2.54 -13.51
N LEU A 261 4.60 -2.98 -14.75
CA LEU A 261 5.95 -3.27 -15.23
C LEU A 261 6.68 -1.94 -15.49
N CYS A 262 8.00 -1.95 -15.37
CA CYS A 262 8.83 -0.81 -15.75
C CYS A 262 8.86 -0.66 -17.27
N GLU A 263 8.56 0.53 -17.78
CA GLU A 263 8.50 0.78 -19.22
C GLU A 263 9.85 0.60 -19.92
N PHE A 264 10.95 0.85 -19.21
CA PHE A 264 12.33 0.69 -19.73
C PHE A 264 12.85 -0.75 -19.68
N GLU A 265 12.19 -1.67 -18.97
CA GLU A 265 12.74 -3.03 -18.77
C GLU A 265 11.67 -4.10 -19.04
N LYS A 266 10.53 -3.71 -19.61
CA LYS A 266 9.52 -4.64 -20.09
C LYS A 266 10.04 -5.28 -21.38
N GLN A 267 9.65 -6.52 -21.59
CA GLN A 267 9.89 -7.28 -22.80
C GLN A 267 8.58 -7.94 -23.22
N GLU A 268 8.41 -8.13 -24.52
CA GLU A 268 7.31 -8.90 -25.09
C GLU A 268 7.83 -10.20 -25.67
N LYS A 269 7.19 -11.32 -25.32
CA LYS A 269 7.48 -12.61 -25.95
C LYS A 269 6.20 -13.35 -26.24
N VAL A 270 6.14 -13.98 -27.40
CA VAL A 270 5.08 -14.94 -27.72
C VAL A 270 5.32 -16.18 -26.86
N MET A 271 4.37 -16.48 -25.99
CA MET A 271 4.41 -17.64 -25.10
C MET A 271 3.13 -18.46 -25.27
N ARG A 272 3.25 -19.78 -25.12
CA ARG A 272 2.10 -20.67 -25.04
C ARG A 272 1.52 -20.60 -23.63
N VAL A 273 0.34 -20.02 -23.50
CA VAL A 273 -0.35 -19.84 -22.21
C VAL A 273 -1.57 -20.75 -22.17
N GLN A 274 -1.82 -21.37 -21.03
CA GLN A 274 -3.08 -22.09 -20.81
C GLN A 274 -4.22 -21.09 -20.67
N GLN A 275 -5.13 -21.12 -21.63
CA GLN A 275 -6.38 -20.38 -21.60
C GLN A 275 -7.50 -21.32 -21.16
N ASP A 276 -8.26 -20.87 -20.16
CA ASP A 276 -9.48 -21.53 -19.73
C ASP A 276 -10.57 -21.21 -20.77
N ASP A 277 -11.17 -22.23 -21.36
CA ASP A 277 -12.22 -22.09 -22.39
C ASP A 277 -13.57 -21.64 -21.81
N GLY A 278 -13.65 -21.45 -20.49
CA GLY A 278 -14.87 -21.08 -19.77
C GLY A 278 -15.84 -22.23 -19.55
N LYS A 279 -15.52 -23.44 -20.04
CA LYS A 279 -16.27 -24.69 -19.88
C LYS A 279 -15.49 -25.76 -19.09
N GLY A 280 -14.32 -25.41 -18.56
CA GLY A 280 -13.47 -26.29 -17.75
C GLY A 280 -12.41 -27.04 -18.55
N GLY A 281 -12.28 -26.76 -19.85
CA GLY A 281 -11.18 -27.21 -20.70
C GLY A 281 -10.02 -26.22 -20.68
N ARG A 282 -8.80 -26.73 -20.82
CA ARG A 282 -7.58 -25.91 -20.91
C ARG A 282 -6.98 -26.05 -22.30
N GLN A 283 -6.93 -24.96 -23.05
CA GLN A 283 -6.28 -24.91 -24.36
C GLN A 283 -4.96 -24.14 -24.26
N LEU A 284 -3.92 -24.60 -24.95
CA LEU A 284 -2.69 -23.84 -25.12
C LEU A 284 -2.87 -22.87 -26.28
N VAL A 285 -2.82 -21.58 -25.98
CA VAL A 285 -2.94 -20.52 -26.98
C VAL A 285 -1.64 -19.71 -26.98
N GLU A 286 -1.13 -19.41 -28.17
CA GLU A 286 0.02 -18.53 -28.33
C GLU A 286 -0.43 -17.08 -28.14
N ARG A 287 0.14 -16.42 -27.13
CA ARG A 287 -0.19 -15.05 -26.78
C ARG A 287 1.08 -14.24 -26.58
N ARG A 288 1.06 -12.98 -27.03
CA ARG A 288 2.09 -12.00 -26.64
C ARG A 288 1.91 -11.67 -25.17
N VAL A 289 2.92 -11.99 -24.37
CA VAL A 289 2.94 -11.71 -22.94
C VAL A 289 4.02 -10.68 -22.65
N LYS A 290 3.60 -9.59 -22.01
CA LYS A 290 4.49 -8.57 -21.42
C LYS A 290 5.04 -9.10 -20.10
N PHE A 291 6.35 -9.15 -19.97
CA PHE A 291 7.04 -9.53 -18.73
C PHE A 291 8.21 -8.57 -18.47
N GLY A 292 8.74 -8.57 -17.25
CA GLY A 292 9.81 -7.65 -16.85
C GLY A 292 9.77 -7.34 -15.36
N PRO A 293 10.73 -6.54 -14.85
CA PRO A 293 10.73 -6.12 -13.47
C PRO A 293 9.60 -5.10 -13.22
N LYS A 294 9.01 -5.20 -12.02
CA LYS A 294 8.01 -4.26 -11.54
C LYS A 294 8.64 -2.92 -11.17
N VAL A 295 7.85 -1.85 -11.22
CA VAL A 295 8.28 -0.52 -10.76
C VAL A 295 8.63 -0.55 -9.26
N ALA A 296 9.65 0.24 -8.89
CA ALA A 296 10.15 0.32 -7.52
C ALA A 296 9.18 1.12 -6.63
N PRO A 297 9.04 0.77 -5.35
CA PRO A 297 8.29 1.59 -4.39
C PRO A 297 8.90 2.99 -4.26
N LYS A 298 8.07 4.03 -4.13
CA LYS A 298 8.58 5.41 -3.97
C LYS A 298 9.39 5.57 -2.69
N SER A 299 9.11 4.78 -1.66
CA SER A 299 9.84 4.76 -0.39
C SER A 299 11.18 4.03 -0.46
N SER A 300 11.50 3.32 -1.54
CA SER A 300 12.79 2.61 -1.65
C SER A 300 13.95 3.59 -1.55
N PRO A 301 14.99 3.33 -0.73
CA PRO A 301 16.18 4.19 -0.62
C PRO A 301 16.82 4.49 -1.98
N LEU A 302 16.88 3.48 -2.85
CA LEU A 302 17.38 3.63 -4.22
C LEU A 302 16.53 4.59 -5.07
N PHE A 303 15.19 4.53 -4.94
CA PHE A 303 14.28 5.41 -5.67
C PHE A 303 14.37 6.85 -5.14
N GLN A 304 14.44 7.01 -3.81
CA GLN A 304 14.62 8.32 -3.18
C GLN A 304 15.91 9.00 -3.65
N LEU A 305 17.02 8.26 -3.72
CA LEU A 305 18.29 8.76 -4.20
C LEU A 305 18.23 9.15 -5.69
N CYS A 306 17.67 8.29 -6.55
CA CYS A 306 17.46 8.58 -7.97
C CYS A 306 16.63 9.86 -8.18
N ARG A 307 15.50 9.99 -7.48
CA ARG A 307 14.64 11.18 -7.53
C ARG A 307 15.38 12.46 -7.10
N ILE A 308 16.24 12.36 -6.08
CA ILE A 308 17.04 13.51 -5.62
C ILE A 308 18.02 13.94 -6.72
N TYR A 309 18.76 13.01 -7.32
CA TYR A 309 19.66 13.37 -8.42
C TYR A 309 18.92 13.92 -9.65
N GLU A 310 17.80 13.31 -10.04
CA GLU A 310 16.94 13.85 -11.12
C GLU A 310 16.52 15.29 -10.82
N ALA A 311 16.11 15.58 -9.57
CA ALA A 311 15.68 16.91 -9.17
C ALA A 311 16.83 17.92 -9.10
N VAL A 312 18.01 17.52 -8.60
CA VAL A 312 19.18 18.39 -8.48
C VAL A 312 19.78 18.72 -9.85
N ASN A 313 19.83 17.75 -10.77
CA ASN A 313 20.38 17.96 -12.12
C ASN A 313 19.47 18.85 -12.99
N ASN A 314 18.18 18.93 -12.63
CA ASN A 314 17.21 19.79 -13.29
C ASN A 314 17.20 21.23 -12.75
N ILE A 315 17.94 21.53 -11.68
CA ILE A 315 18.01 22.91 -11.18
C ILE A 315 18.62 23.80 -12.27
N ARG A 316 17.94 24.90 -12.58
CA ARG A 316 18.46 25.96 -13.44
C ARG A 316 18.62 27.23 -12.62
N LEU A 317 19.85 27.76 -12.60
CA LEU A 317 20.19 29.00 -11.92
C LEU A 317 20.59 30.05 -12.96
N THR A 318 20.16 31.28 -12.72
CA THR A 318 20.56 32.46 -13.48
C THR A 318 21.07 33.54 -12.54
N ARG A 319 22.06 34.31 -13.01
CA ARG A 319 22.51 35.52 -12.34
C ARG A 319 21.54 36.68 -12.65
N PRO A 320 21.58 37.79 -11.89
CA PRO A 320 20.72 38.96 -12.14
C PRO A 320 20.90 39.60 -13.51
N ASP A 321 22.05 39.36 -14.16
CA ASP A 321 22.36 39.80 -15.52
C ASP A 321 21.75 38.90 -16.61
N GLY A 322 21.05 37.83 -16.24
CA GLY A 322 20.44 36.86 -17.16
C GLY A 322 21.39 35.75 -17.63
N SER A 323 22.66 35.76 -17.23
CA SER A 323 23.61 34.70 -17.58
C SER A 323 23.32 33.38 -16.84
N PRO A 324 23.47 32.22 -17.49
CA PRO A 324 23.29 30.92 -16.84
C PRO A 324 24.42 30.65 -15.82
N ARG A 325 24.08 29.96 -14.74
CA ARG A 325 25.02 29.49 -13.71
C ARG A 325 24.84 27.98 -13.51
N ASP A 326 25.79 27.21 -14.02
CA ASP A 326 25.80 25.76 -13.86
C ASP A 326 26.28 25.36 -12.47
N ILE A 327 25.77 24.25 -11.94
CA ILE A 327 26.15 23.72 -10.62
C ILE A 327 27.36 22.80 -10.77
N THR A 328 28.45 23.09 -10.04
CA THR A 328 29.67 22.26 -10.10
C THR A 328 29.45 20.88 -9.46
N PRO A 329 30.27 19.86 -9.77
CA PRO A 329 30.17 18.55 -9.14
C PRO A 329 30.24 18.58 -7.61
N GLU A 330 31.07 19.44 -7.03
CA GLU A 330 31.24 19.58 -5.58
C GLU A 330 30.02 20.27 -4.93
N GLU A 331 29.48 21.29 -5.59
CA GLU A 331 28.23 21.94 -5.17
C GLU A 331 27.06 20.95 -5.20
N ARG A 332 26.99 20.14 -6.26
CA ARG A 332 25.98 19.08 -6.43
C ARG A 332 26.07 18.06 -5.31
N ALA A 333 27.27 17.58 -4.98
CA ALA A 333 27.49 16.65 -3.88
C ALA A 333 27.00 17.22 -2.53
N LYS A 334 27.26 18.52 -2.27
CA LYS A 334 26.77 19.20 -1.05
C LYS A 334 25.25 19.31 -1.01
N ILE A 335 24.61 19.64 -2.13
CA ILE A 335 23.15 19.73 -2.24
C ILE A 335 22.51 18.36 -2.00
N VAL A 336 23.04 17.30 -2.63
CA VAL A 336 22.56 15.93 -2.44
C VAL A 336 22.74 15.48 -0.99
N ALA A 337 23.90 15.73 -0.38
CA ALA A 337 24.16 15.38 1.02
C ALA A 337 23.18 16.10 1.98
N HIS A 338 22.86 17.36 1.72
CA HIS A 338 21.85 18.09 2.49
C HIS A 338 20.44 17.50 2.32
N LEU A 339 20.05 17.15 1.09
CA LEU A 339 18.75 16.53 0.78
C LEU A 339 18.64 15.11 1.35
N GLN A 340 19.75 14.42 1.61
CA GLN A 340 19.73 13.10 2.28
C GLN A 340 19.37 13.21 3.77
N SER A 341 19.71 14.32 4.43
CA SER A 341 19.50 14.53 5.87
C SER A 341 18.34 15.47 6.21
N SER A 342 17.83 16.22 5.24
CA SER A 342 16.79 17.25 5.43
C SER A 342 15.49 16.87 4.73
N ALA A 343 14.34 17.25 5.31
CA ALA A 343 13.03 16.95 4.72
C ALA A 343 12.79 17.70 3.40
N SER A 344 13.29 18.93 3.30
CA SER A 344 13.22 19.76 2.09
C SER A 344 14.38 20.74 2.02
N LEU A 345 14.64 21.26 0.83
CA LEU A 345 15.60 22.32 0.56
C LEU A 345 14.86 23.52 -0.02
N SER A 346 14.81 24.60 0.76
CA SER A 346 14.26 25.89 0.33
C SER A 346 15.29 26.66 -0.50
N PHE A 347 14.81 27.64 -1.27
CA PHE A 347 15.70 28.49 -2.06
C PHE A 347 16.71 29.28 -1.20
N ALA A 348 16.29 29.71 0.01
CA ALA A 348 17.19 30.38 0.95
C ALA A 348 18.32 29.45 1.43
N ALA A 349 18.00 28.19 1.72
CA ALA A 349 19.00 27.19 2.09
C ALA A 349 19.95 26.88 0.92
N LEU A 350 19.43 26.82 -0.31
CA LEU A 350 20.25 26.63 -1.52
C LEU A 350 21.26 27.76 -1.71
N LYS A 351 20.85 29.03 -1.57
CA LYS A 351 21.77 30.18 -1.63
C LYS A 351 22.88 30.10 -0.59
N LYS A 352 22.54 29.66 0.63
CA LYS A 352 23.52 29.48 1.71
C LYS A 352 24.52 28.38 1.41
N LEU A 353 24.09 27.27 0.80
CA LEU A 353 24.96 26.16 0.40
C LEU A 353 25.92 26.55 -0.74
N LEU A 354 25.42 27.32 -1.71
CA LEU A 354 26.21 27.80 -2.86
C LEU A 354 27.09 29.02 -2.52
N LYS A 355 26.88 29.65 -1.35
CA LYS A 355 27.57 30.88 -0.91
C LYS A 355 27.39 32.07 -1.86
N GLU A 356 26.31 32.10 -2.64
CA GLU A 356 25.97 33.18 -3.57
C GLU A 356 24.63 33.83 -3.19
N LYS A 357 24.63 35.15 -2.97
CA LYS A 357 23.43 35.90 -2.55
C LYS A 357 22.52 36.29 -3.72
N ALA A 358 23.11 36.62 -4.86
CA ALA A 358 22.44 37.14 -6.04
C ALA A 358 22.23 36.03 -7.08
N LEU A 359 21.27 35.14 -6.79
CA LEU A 359 20.82 34.08 -7.69
C LEU A 359 19.31 34.16 -7.87
N ILE A 360 18.88 33.84 -9.08
CA ILE A 360 17.50 33.56 -9.46
C ILE A 360 17.44 32.09 -9.85
N ALA A 361 16.41 31.39 -9.41
CA ALA A 361 16.19 30.00 -9.76
C ALA A 361 14.77 29.81 -10.30
N ASP A 362 14.58 28.71 -11.01
CA ASP A 362 13.31 28.34 -11.63
C ASP A 362 12.12 28.18 -10.63
N GLN A 363 10.92 27.98 -11.18
CA GLN A 363 9.71 27.80 -10.35
C GLN A 363 9.76 26.58 -9.42
N LEU A 364 10.61 25.60 -9.72
CA LEU A 364 10.77 24.36 -8.94
C LEU A 364 11.38 24.59 -7.56
N THR A 365 12.27 25.57 -7.45
CA THR A 365 12.94 25.92 -6.19
C THR A 365 12.24 27.03 -5.41
N SER A 366 11.45 27.88 -6.07
CA SER A 366 10.87 29.10 -5.50
C SER A 366 9.50 28.95 -4.84
N LYS A 367 8.64 27.99 -5.22
CA LYS A 367 7.28 27.83 -4.65
C LYS A 367 7.11 26.71 -3.61
N SER A 368 7.72 25.54 -3.82
CA SER A 368 7.53 24.36 -2.93
C SER A 368 8.81 23.82 -2.28
N GLY A 369 9.98 24.29 -2.73
CA GLY A 369 11.27 23.70 -2.37
C GLY A 369 11.48 22.30 -2.94
N LEU A 370 12.73 21.83 -2.92
CA LEU A 370 13.11 20.49 -3.35
C LEU A 370 12.86 19.50 -2.20
N LYS A 371 12.14 18.42 -2.46
CA LYS A 371 11.85 17.39 -1.44
C LYS A 371 13.09 16.51 -1.20
N GLY A 372 13.53 16.41 0.04
CA GLY A 372 14.66 15.56 0.44
C GLY A 372 14.27 14.08 0.59
N ASN A 373 15.17 13.28 1.16
CA ASN A 373 15.01 11.85 1.33
C ASN A 373 14.03 11.55 2.48
N THR A 374 12.74 11.48 2.16
CA THR A 374 11.68 11.27 3.14
C THR A 374 11.84 9.97 3.91
N THR A 375 12.41 8.94 3.28
CA THR A 375 12.62 7.63 3.91
C THR A 375 13.74 7.69 4.93
N ARG A 376 14.92 8.23 4.54
CA ARG A 376 16.05 8.36 5.45
C ARG A 376 15.73 9.30 6.62
N VAL A 377 15.05 10.42 6.36
CA VAL A 377 14.65 11.38 7.41
C VAL A 377 13.69 10.72 8.41
N ALA A 378 12.66 10.01 7.95
CA ALA A 378 11.71 9.35 8.85
C ALA A 378 12.39 8.29 9.74
N LEU A 379 13.31 7.51 9.16
CA LEU A 379 14.10 6.53 9.91
C LEU A 379 15.07 7.21 10.88
N ALA A 380 15.72 8.29 10.46
CA ALA A 380 16.63 9.05 11.32
C ALA A 380 15.91 9.67 12.52
N THR A 381 14.69 10.16 12.35
CA THR A 381 13.86 10.66 13.45
C THR A 381 13.50 9.54 14.44
N ALA A 382 13.11 8.36 13.95
CA ALA A 382 12.80 7.22 14.83
C ALA A 382 14.04 6.68 15.56
N LEU A 383 15.22 6.76 14.94
CA LEU A 383 16.49 6.30 15.53
C LEU A 383 17.24 7.41 16.29
N GLN A 384 16.71 8.64 16.35
CA GLN A 384 17.37 9.76 17.03
C GLN A 384 17.72 9.43 18.51
N PRO A 385 16.84 8.79 19.30
CA PRO A 385 17.16 8.44 20.69
C PRO A 385 18.14 7.28 20.84
N TYR A 386 18.51 6.60 19.74
CA TYR A 386 19.30 5.36 19.74
C TYR A 386 20.56 5.48 18.85
N PRO A 387 21.61 6.19 19.31
CA PRO A 387 22.85 6.40 18.55
C PRO A 387 23.51 5.13 18.04
N GLN A 388 23.41 4.02 18.79
CA GLN A 388 23.95 2.72 18.42
C GLN A 388 23.41 2.20 17.08
N TYR A 389 22.24 2.65 16.64
CA TYR A 389 21.60 2.22 15.40
C TYR A 389 21.77 3.20 14.23
N HIS A 390 22.52 4.30 14.39
CA HIS A 390 22.68 5.30 13.32
C HIS A 390 23.39 4.73 12.08
N HIS A 391 24.25 3.73 12.26
CA HIS A 391 24.88 2.97 11.17
C HIS A 391 23.85 2.27 10.25
N LEU A 392 22.61 2.04 10.73
CA LEU A 392 21.53 1.48 9.91
C LEU A 392 20.99 2.48 8.89
N LEU A 393 21.40 3.74 8.92
CA LEU A 393 21.01 4.78 7.96
C LEU A 393 21.96 4.90 6.77
N ASP A 394 23.00 4.07 6.74
CA ASP A 394 24.03 4.10 5.71
C ASP A 394 23.67 3.19 4.52
N MET A 395 24.01 3.68 3.33
CA MET A 395 23.84 2.97 2.07
C MET A 395 24.94 3.39 1.11
N GLU A 396 25.99 2.58 1.04
CA GLU A 396 27.05 2.75 0.06
C GLU A 396 26.72 1.97 -1.20
N LEU A 397 26.92 2.60 -2.36
CA LEU A 397 26.62 2.01 -3.65
C LEU A 397 27.92 1.67 -4.37
N GLU A 398 28.09 0.39 -4.68
CA GLU A 398 29.18 -0.08 -5.52
C GLU A 398 28.75 -0.06 -6.99
N THR A 399 29.55 0.56 -7.85
CA THR A 399 29.36 0.58 -9.29
C THR A 399 30.36 -0.34 -9.99
N ARG A 400 29.91 -0.98 -11.08
CA ARG A 400 30.77 -1.77 -11.97
C ARG A 400 30.40 -1.47 -13.42
N MET A 401 31.39 -1.53 -14.31
CA MET A 401 31.12 -1.50 -15.75
C MET A 401 30.45 -2.82 -16.15
N MET A 402 29.33 -2.71 -16.86
CA MET A 402 28.58 -3.85 -17.36
C MET A 402 28.12 -3.59 -18.78
N THR A 403 28.15 -4.64 -19.60
CA THR A 403 27.52 -4.64 -20.93
C THR A 403 26.02 -4.76 -20.77
N VAL A 404 25.29 -3.71 -21.18
CA VAL A 404 23.83 -3.70 -21.21
C VAL A 404 23.38 -3.94 -22.65
N GLN A 405 22.68 -5.05 -22.83
CA GLN A 405 21.98 -5.37 -24.08
C GLN A 405 20.63 -4.67 -24.09
N LEU A 406 20.35 -3.98 -25.19
CA LEU A 406 19.10 -3.27 -25.45
C LEU A 406 18.51 -3.84 -26.72
N THR A 407 17.25 -4.22 -26.66
CA THR A 407 16.51 -4.69 -27.83
C THR A 407 15.54 -3.60 -28.25
N ASP A 408 15.64 -3.16 -29.50
CA ASP A 408 14.66 -2.27 -30.09
C ASP A 408 13.31 -3.01 -30.23
N GLU A 409 12.22 -2.42 -29.73
CA GLU A 409 10.89 -3.06 -29.74
C GLU A 409 10.30 -3.16 -31.16
N GLU A 410 10.68 -2.27 -32.08
CA GLU A 410 10.15 -2.22 -33.44
C GLU A 410 11.00 -3.03 -34.43
N THR A 411 12.33 -2.93 -34.35
CA THR A 411 13.24 -3.61 -35.29
C THR A 411 13.73 -4.96 -34.79
N GLY A 412 13.68 -5.20 -33.47
CA GLY A 412 14.27 -6.38 -32.84
C GLY A 412 15.80 -6.36 -32.79
N GLU A 413 16.44 -5.25 -33.19
CA GLU A 413 17.89 -5.09 -33.18
C GLU A 413 18.42 -5.09 -31.74
N VAL A 414 19.51 -5.83 -31.51
CA VAL A 414 20.17 -5.89 -30.21
C VAL A 414 21.43 -5.05 -30.26
N THR A 415 21.47 -3.99 -29.46
CA THR A 415 22.66 -3.15 -29.28
C THR A 415 23.30 -3.42 -27.93
N GLU A 416 24.63 -3.39 -27.88
CA GLU A 416 25.40 -3.56 -26.66
C GLU A 416 26.09 -2.25 -26.28
N ARG A 417 26.01 -1.88 -25.00
CA ARG A 417 26.70 -0.69 -24.48
C ARG A 417 27.35 -1.00 -23.15
N GLU A 418 28.59 -0.57 -22.97
CA GLU A 418 29.24 -0.61 -21.67
C GLU A 418 28.84 0.62 -20.85
N VAL A 419 28.19 0.38 -19.72
CA VAL A 419 27.75 1.45 -18.81
C VAL A 419 28.09 1.10 -17.36
N ALA A 420 28.35 2.13 -16.56
CA ALA A 420 28.48 1.97 -15.12
C ALA A 420 27.09 1.65 -14.53
N VAL A 421 27.00 0.54 -13.80
CA VAL A 421 25.76 0.06 -13.17
C VAL A 421 26.01 -0.14 -11.68
N VAL A 422 25.05 0.29 -10.86
CA VAL A 422 25.03 -0.04 -9.43
C VAL A 422 24.78 -1.54 -9.27
N THR A 423 25.70 -2.24 -8.63
CA THR A 423 25.60 -3.68 -8.37
C THR A 423 24.46 -3.99 -7.39
N ASP A 424 24.05 -5.26 -7.31
CA ASP A 424 23.01 -5.71 -6.38
C ASP A 424 23.43 -5.69 -4.89
N SER A 425 24.67 -5.29 -4.58
CA SER A 425 25.18 -5.17 -3.21
C SER A 425 24.37 -4.19 -2.36
N TYR A 426 23.68 -3.21 -2.97
CA TYR A 426 22.80 -2.28 -2.24
C TYR A 426 21.71 -2.98 -1.43
N VAL A 427 21.27 -4.18 -1.83
CA VAL A 427 20.25 -4.95 -1.12
C VAL A 427 20.74 -5.40 0.25
N ARG A 428 22.05 -5.54 0.43
CA ARG A 428 22.72 -5.93 1.68
C ARG A 428 23.05 -4.73 2.56
N GLN A 429 22.94 -3.51 2.05
CA GLN A 429 23.26 -2.30 2.79
C GLN A 429 22.28 -2.08 3.96
N PRO A 430 22.77 -1.55 5.11
CA PRO A 430 21.95 -1.42 6.32
C PRO A 430 20.62 -0.69 6.12
N LEU A 431 20.64 0.48 5.45
CA LEU A 431 19.44 1.28 5.19
C LEU A 431 18.41 0.52 4.34
N TYR A 432 18.87 -0.21 3.31
CA TYR A 432 17.97 -0.97 2.45
C TYR A 432 17.33 -2.13 3.21
N ARG A 433 18.10 -2.85 4.03
CA ARG A 433 17.58 -3.97 4.84
C ARG A 433 16.57 -3.49 5.88
N LEU A 434 16.87 -2.40 6.60
CA LEU A 434 15.95 -1.78 7.54
C LEU A 434 14.65 -1.36 6.85
N TRP A 435 14.76 -0.61 5.76
CA TRP A 435 13.59 -0.22 4.96
C TRP A 435 12.80 -1.44 4.47
N HIS A 436 13.46 -2.48 3.96
CA HIS A 436 12.81 -3.65 3.38
C HIS A 436 12.02 -4.47 4.42
N ILE A 437 12.54 -4.60 5.65
CA ILE A 437 11.82 -5.22 6.77
C ILE A 437 10.55 -4.44 7.08
N LEU A 438 10.67 -3.11 7.23
CA LEU A 438 9.56 -2.24 7.57
C LEU A 438 8.53 -2.14 6.42
N TYR A 439 8.97 -2.22 5.17
CA TYR A 439 8.10 -2.22 4.00
C TYR A 439 7.35 -3.55 3.81
N SER A 440 8.01 -4.68 4.03
CA SER A 440 7.50 -6.00 3.64
C SER A 440 6.74 -6.74 4.73
N ILE A 441 7.01 -6.47 6.01
CA ILE A 441 6.40 -7.18 7.13
C ILE A 441 5.27 -6.36 7.74
N GLU A 442 4.05 -6.88 7.65
CA GLU A 442 2.86 -6.25 8.24
C GLU A 442 2.63 -6.64 9.71
N GLU A 443 3.06 -7.84 10.11
CA GLU A 443 2.84 -8.37 11.46
C GLU A 443 3.88 -7.85 12.44
N ARG A 444 3.44 -7.26 13.56
CA ARG A 444 4.31 -6.60 14.54
C ARG A 444 5.32 -7.56 15.15
N ASP A 445 4.89 -8.77 15.52
CA ASP A 445 5.78 -9.74 16.16
C ASP A 445 6.79 -10.33 15.16
N ALA A 446 6.35 -10.54 13.91
CA ALA A 446 7.25 -10.95 12.85
C ALA A 446 8.30 -9.87 12.53
N MET A 447 7.90 -8.59 12.59
CA MET A 447 8.80 -7.45 12.42
C MET A 447 9.82 -7.37 13.56
N ARG A 448 9.37 -7.48 14.83
CA ARG A 448 10.26 -7.53 16.00
C ARG A 448 11.34 -8.60 15.83
N ARG A 449 10.94 -9.83 15.49
CA ARG A 449 11.88 -10.94 15.26
C ARG A 449 12.85 -10.65 14.12
N ALA A 450 12.39 -10.06 13.02
CA ALA A 450 13.26 -9.71 11.90
C ALA A 450 14.27 -8.62 12.27
N LEU A 451 13.88 -7.59 13.03
CA LEU A 451 14.77 -6.53 13.49
C LEU A 451 15.88 -7.09 14.42
N ILE A 452 15.54 -8.02 15.31
CA ILE A 452 16.51 -8.68 16.20
C ILE A 452 17.46 -9.58 15.39
N THR A 453 16.90 -10.52 14.61
CA THR A 453 17.69 -11.57 13.95
C THR A 453 18.51 -11.06 12.76
N GLN A 454 18.02 -10.05 12.04
CA GLN A 454 18.67 -9.57 10.83
C GLN A 454 19.50 -8.31 11.04
N LEU A 455 19.12 -7.45 11.98
CA LEU A 455 19.79 -6.16 12.24
C LEU A 455 20.41 -6.07 13.64
N SER A 456 20.36 -7.15 14.43
CA SER A 456 20.96 -7.23 15.77
C SER A 456 20.49 -6.13 16.73
N MET A 457 19.24 -5.69 16.58
CA MET A 457 18.63 -4.73 17.50
C MET A 457 18.32 -5.39 18.84
N LYS A 458 18.61 -4.70 19.95
CA LYS A 458 18.37 -5.21 21.31
C LYS A 458 16.88 -5.28 21.60
N GLU A 459 16.47 -6.33 22.31
CA GLU A 459 15.09 -6.52 22.75
C GLU A 459 14.61 -5.38 23.65
N GLU A 460 15.47 -4.95 24.57
CA GLU A 460 15.22 -3.85 25.52
C GLU A 460 14.86 -2.54 24.80
N ASP A 461 15.58 -2.20 23.72
CA ASP A 461 15.33 -0.97 22.95
C ASP A 461 14.00 -1.06 22.18
N LEU A 462 13.70 -2.23 21.60
CA LEU A 462 12.46 -2.47 20.86
C LEU A 462 11.24 -2.42 21.78
N ASP A 463 11.32 -3.07 22.94
CA ASP A 463 10.25 -3.10 23.93
C ASP A 463 10.15 -1.77 24.69
N GLY A 464 11.24 -1.01 24.78
CA GLY A 464 11.31 0.36 25.31
C GLY A 464 10.67 1.44 24.42
N GLY A 465 10.06 1.05 23.29
CA GLY A 465 9.24 1.94 22.45
C GLY A 465 9.74 2.14 21.02
N LEU A 466 10.96 1.70 20.69
CA LEU A 466 11.50 1.83 19.32
C LEU A 466 10.67 1.04 18.30
N LEU A 467 10.20 -0.15 18.67
CA LEU A 467 9.35 -0.96 17.79
C LEU A 467 8.06 -0.20 17.42
N ASP A 468 7.47 0.52 18.36
CA ASP A 468 6.24 1.27 18.10
C ASP A 468 6.50 2.48 17.19
N GLN A 469 7.64 3.15 17.34
CA GLN A 469 8.05 4.23 16.42
C GLN A 469 8.26 3.71 15.00
N LEU A 470 8.99 2.59 14.85
CA LEU A 470 9.25 1.98 13.53
C LEU A 470 7.99 1.38 12.90
N TYR A 471 7.12 0.75 13.69
CA TYR A 471 5.87 0.16 13.22
C TYR A 471 4.88 1.22 12.73
N ARG A 472 4.95 2.45 13.26
CA ARG A 472 4.17 3.60 12.79
C ARG A 472 4.65 4.16 11.45
N LEU A 473 5.76 3.69 10.86
CA LEU A 473 6.20 4.16 9.55
C LEU A 473 5.51 3.34 8.42
N ASP A 474 4.68 4.02 7.61
CA ASP A 474 4.07 3.43 6.41
C ASP A 474 4.86 3.77 5.15
N PHE A 475 5.59 2.77 4.64
CA PHE A 475 6.33 2.85 3.39
C PHE A 475 5.56 2.31 2.17
N VAL A 476 4.35 1.79 2.35
CA VAL A 476 3.55 1.18 1.28
C VAL A 476 2.61 2.20 0.64
N LYS A 477 1.94 3.03 1.46
CA LYS A 477 0.98 4.06 0.99
C LYS A 477 1.53 5.06 -0.03
N PRO A 478 2.80 5.51 0.00
CA PRO A 478 3.35 6.38 -1.04
C PRO A 478 3.29 5.76 -2.46
N GLY A 479 3.08 4.45 -2.56
CA GLY A 479 2.90 3.73 -3.80
C GLY A 479 4.22 3.49 -4.53
N TYR A 480 4.13 3.40 -5.85
CA TYR A 480 5.25 3.04 -6.73
C TYR A 480 5.62 4.19 -7.65
N GLY A 481 6.89 4.25 -8.02
CA GLY A 481 7.37 5.16 -9.06
C GLY A 481 7.03 4.65 -10.46
N ASN A 482 7.73 5.21 -11.45
CA ASN A 482 7.63 4.81 -12.86
C ASN A 482 8.80 3.94 -13.34
N LYS A 483 9.81 3.69 -12.50
CA LYS A 483 11.07 3.01 -12.83
C LYS A 483 11.26 1.77 -11.96
N SER A 484 11.79 0.67 -12.50
CA SER A 484 12.23 -0.49 -11.70
C SER A 484 13.56 -0.22 -10.99
N ALA A 485 13.87 -1.00 -9.96
CA ALA A 485 15.20 -0.96 -9.33
C ALA A 485 16.32 -1.28 -10.33
N LYS A 486 16.08 -2.24 -11.25
CA LYS A 486 17.03 -2.60 -12.31
C LYS A 486 17.37 -1.41 -13.21
N PHE A 487 16.38 -0.67 -13.67
CA PHE A 487 16.60 0.53 -14.48
C PHE A 487 17.28 1.63 -13.68
N ILE A 488 16.87 1.85 -12.42
CA ILE A 488 17.50 2.84 -11.54
C ILE A 488 18.99 2.54 -11.33
N CYS A 489 19.38 1.28 -11.17
CA CYS A 489 20.78 0.89 -11.04
C CYS A 489 21.63 1.27 -12.26
N LYS A 490 21.05 1.26 -13.47
CA LYS A 490 21.73 1.73 -14.69
C LYS A 490 21.75 3.26 -14.77
N LEU A 491 20.65 3.91 -14.37
CA LEU A 491 20.47 5.35 -14.52
C LEU A 491 21.28 6.16 -13.49
N LEU A 492 21.38 5.67 -12.26
CA LEU A 492 21.91 6.43 -11.13
C LEU A 492 23.39 6.85 -11.30
N PRO A 493 24.31 5.99 -11.76
CA PRO A 493 25.71 6.39 -11.97
C PRO A 493 25.85 7.51 -13.01
N GLN A 494 24.92 7.58 -13.96
CA GLN A 494 24.93 8.57 -15.04
C GLN A 494 24.41 9.90 -14.54
N LEU A 495 23.38 9.88 -13.70
CA LEU A 495 22.90 11.07 -12.99
C LEU A 495 23.95 11.61 -12.00
N GLN A 496 24.75 10.74 -11.37
CA GLN A 496 25.84 11.12 -10.47
C GLN A 496 26.95 11.92 -11.17
N GLN A 497 27.18 11.65 -12.46
CA GLN A 497 28.10 12.41 -13.31
C GLN A 497 27.55 13.80 -13.71
N GLY A 498 26.29 14.07 -13.38
CA GLY A 498 25.65 15.35 -13.57
C GLY A 498 24.77 15.46 -14.82
N LEU A 499 24.65 14.37 -15.59
CA LEU A 499 23.78 14.28 -16.77
C LEU A 499 22.32 14.53 -16.41
N GLY A 500 21.59 15.23 -17.29
CA GLY A 500 20.14 15.36 -17.20
C GLY A 500 19.43 14.01 -17.35
N TYR A 501 18.14 13.94 -17.00
CA TYR A 501 17.38 12.69 -17.11
C TYR A 501 17.35 12.11 -18.53
N SER A 502 17.11 12.96 -19.54
CA SER A 502 17.09 12.55 -20.95
C SER A 502 18.45 12.04 -21.41
N GLU A 503 19.52 12.78 -21.09
CA GLU A 503 20.90 12.42 -21.42
C GLU A 503 21.33 11.12 -20.74
N ALA A 504 20.99 10.94 -19.46
CA ALA A 504 21.29 9.74 -18.71
C ALA A 504 20.56 8.52 -19.29
N CYS A 505 19.28 8.65 -19.69
CA CYS A 505 18.54 7.62 -20.43
C CYS A 505 19.22 7.27 -21.75
N THR A 506 19.60 8.28 -22.55
CA THR A 506 20.30 8.06 -23.82
C THR A 506 21.65 7.38 -23.61
N ALA A 507 22.40 7.73 -22.55
CA ALA A 507 23.67 7.11 -22.21
C ALA A 507 23.51 5.62 -21.89
N VAL A 508 22.45 5.25 -21.18
CA VAL A 508 22.10 3.84 -20.93
C VAL A 508 21.32 3.18 -22.07
N GLY A 509 21.19 3.88 -23.21
CA GLY A 509 20.59 3.41 -24.46
C GLY A 509 19.07 3.24 -24.44
N TYR A 510 18.39 3.96 -23.55
CA TYR A 510 16.93 4.02 -23.50
C TYR A 510 16.41 5.34 -24.05
N ARG A 511 15.33 5.27 -24.82
CA ARG A 511 14.56 6.44 -25.20
C ARG A 511 13.74 6.93 -24.00
N HIS A 512 13.94 8.17 -23.59
CA HIS A 512 13.28 8.73 -22.40
C HIS A 512 11.77 8.98 -22.59
N SER A 513 11.31 9.01 -23.85
CA SER A 513 9.92 9.22 -24.25
C SER A 513 9.59 8.42 -25.51
N ASN A 514 8.42 7.78 -25.53
CA ASN A 514 7.88 7.12 -26.72
C ASN A 514 7.22 8.11 -27.69
N SER A 515 7.23 9.41 -27.39
CA SER A 515 6.77 10.42 -28.33
C SER A 515 7.71 10.48 -29.53
N PRO A 516 7.21 10.34 -30.76
CA PRO A 516 8.02 10.56 -31.94
C PRO A 516 8.46 12.03 -32.02
N THR A 517 9.66 12.27 -32.52
CA THR A 517 10.13 13.64 -32.78
C THR A 517 9.37 14.25 -33.96
N SER A 518 9.41 15.57 -34.12
CA SER A 518 8.78 16.23 -35.27
C SER A 518 9.30 15.70 -36.60
N GLU A 519 10.58 15.32 -36.66
CA GLU A 519 11.24 14.72 -37.81
C GLU A 519 10.72 13.31 -38.08
N GLU A 520 10.65 12.46 -37.05
CA GLU A 520 10.09 11.10 -37.19
C GLU A 520 8.61 11.12 -37.57
N ILE A 521 7.83 12.09 -37.08
CA ILE A 521 6.42 12.26 -37.51
C ILE A 521 6.34 12.62 -38.99
N ALA A 522 7.24 13.47 -39.47
CA ALA A 522 7.27 13.89 -40.88
C ALA A 522 7.71 12.75 -41.81
N GLU A 523 8.63 11.90 -41.36
CA GLU A 523 9.14 10.75 -42.11
C GLU A 523 8.28 9.48 -41.96
N ARG A 524 7.35 9.47 -40.99
CA ARG A 524 6.49 8.32 -40.73
C ARG A 524 5.65 7.96 -41.95
N THR A 525 5.86 6.75 -42.44
CA THR A 525 5.00 6.17 -43.48
C THR A 525 3.63 5.83 -42.90
N LEU A 526 2.57 6.40 -43.48
CA LEU A 526 1.19 6.14 -43.06
C LEU A 526 0.67 4.86 -43.72
N LEU A 527 -0.14 4.09 -42.98
CA LEU A 527 -0.81 2.91 -43.52
C LEU A 527 -1.89 3.34 -44.52
N GLU A 528 -1.99 2.62 -45.64
CA GLU A 528 -3.09 2.81 -46.60
C GLU A 528 -4.47 2.45 -46.00
N LYS A 529 -4.48 1.53 -45.02
CA LYS A 529 -5.69 1.09 -44.33
C LYS A 529 -5.42 0.83 -42.85
N ILE A 530 -6.26 1.39 -41.99
CA ILE A 530 -6.23 1.10 -40.55
C ILE A 530 -6.83 -0.30 -40.33
N PRO A 531 -6.07 -1.27 -39.76
CA PRO A 531 -6.62 -2.58 -39.45
C PRO A 531 -7.71 -2.47 -38.38
N LEU A 532 -8.77 -3.27 -38.51
CA LEU A 532 -9.79 -3.36 -37.47
C LEU A 532 -9.16 -3.99 -36.21
N LEU A 533 -9.29 -3.31 -35.07
CA LEU A 533 -8.89 -3.86 -33.78
C LEU A 533 -9.66 -5.16 -33.52
N GLN A 534 -8.95 -6.24 -33.19
CA GLN A 534 -9.59 -7.49 -32.83
C GLN A 534 -10.22 -7.39 -31.44
N ARG A 535 -11.28 -8.18 -31.22
CA ARG A 535 -11.96 -8.20 -29.93
C ARG A 535 -11.00 -8.77 -28.86
N ASN A 536 -10.66 -7.93 -27.87
CA ASN A 536 -9.76 -8.24 -26.74
C ASN A 536 -8.24 -8.20 -27.02
N GLU A 537 -7.80 -7.47 -28.04
CA GLU A 537 -6.39 -7.07 -28.17
C GLU A 537 -5.99 -5.95 -27.20
#